data_AF-A0A9X3PKU4-F1
#
_entry.id   AF-A0A9X3PKU4-F1
#
_cell.length_a   1.000
_cell.length_b   1.000
_cell.length_c   1.000
_cell.angle_alpha   90.00
_cell.angle_beta   90.00
_cell.angle_gamma   90.00
#
_symmetry.space_group_name_H-M   'P 1'
#
loop_
_entity.id
_entity.type
_entity.pdbx_description
1 polymer ?
#
loop_
_entity_poly.entity_id
_entity_poly.type
_entity_poly.pdbx_seq_one_letter_code
_entity_poly.pdbx_strand_id
1 'polypeptide(L)'
;MTSSDAPRHIEIRYARRWSVVMCAMGVVLLICAALSLLMPFVPTMGPFALAGLAFLAGGVRSMFRPRYRYDTETGALTVYMAVGPGTKGIGAAKGERVYFDGRRVMRALPDGGRRKVSTVGANREDLARLVSVLPKA
;
A
#
# COMPACT_ATOMS: atom_id res chain seq x y z
N MET A 1 27.95 -25.92 -8.18
CA MET A 1 26.64 -25.31 -8.48
C MET A 1 26.43 -24.17 -7.50
N THR A 2 26.48 -22.93 -7.98
CA THR A 2 26.50 -21.70 -7.17
C THR A 2 25.13 -21.39 -6.58
N SER A 3 25.07 -21.27 -5.26
CA SER A 3 23.88 -20.93 -4.51
C SER A 3 23.42 -19.49 -4.74
N SER A 4 22.09 -19.31 -4.60
CA SER A 4 21.39 -18.06 -4.25
C SER A 4 20.81 -17.23 -5.38
N ASP A 5 19.87 -17.82 -6.11
CA ASP A 5 18.82 -17.10 -6.85
C ASP A 5 17.70 -16.66 -5.88
N ALA A 6 18.08 -16.12 -4.72
CA ALA A 6 17.13 -15.56 -3.77
C ALA A 6 16.63 -14.22 -4.34
N PRO A 7 15.31 -13.97 -4.41
CA PRO A 7 14.78 -12.78 -5.05
C PRO A 7 15.30 -11.52 -4.34
N ARG A 8 16.12 -10.72 -5.04
CA ARG A 8 16.71 -9.45 -4.57
C ARG A 8 15.68 -8.48 -3.99
N HIS A 9 14.43 -8.60 -4.43
CA HIS A 9 13.34 -7.78 -3.94
C HIS A 9 12.12 -8.63 -3.60
N ILE A 10 11.51 -8.34 -2.46
CA ILE A 10 10.22 -8.90 -2.06
C ILE A 10 9.18 -7.80 -2.16
N GLU A 11 8.26 -7.95 -3.10
CA GLU A 11 7.14 -7.04 -3.30
C GLU A 11 5.94 -7.51 -2.49
N ILE A 12 5.34 -6.59 -1.74
CA ILE A 12 4.14 -6.83 -0.95
C ILE A 12 3.02 -6.04 -1.58
N ARG A 13 2.03 -6.75 -2.12
CA ARG A 13 0.92 -6.12 -2.83
C ARG A 13 -0.16 -5.65 -1.87
N TYR A 14 -1.04 -4.79 -2.36
CA TYR A 14 -2.30 -4.53 -1.67
C TYR A 14 -3.14 -5.81 -1.66
N ALA A 15 -3.85 -6.05 -0.56
CA ALA A 15 -4.81 -7.13 -0.49
C ALA A 15 -5.93 -6.89 -1.51
N ARG A 16 -6.17 -7.86 -2.40
CA ARG A 16 -7.15 -7.75 -3.50
C ARG A 16 -8.53 -7.31 -3.01
N ARG A 17 -8.95 -7.78 -1.83
CA ARG A 17 -10.21 -7.40 -1.18
C ARG A 17 -10.32 -5.89 -0.96
N TRP A 18 -9.25 -5.22 -0.57
CA TRP A 18 -9.24 -3.77 -0.36
C TRP A 18 -9.34 -3.00 -1.68
N SER A 19 -8.64 -3.45 -2.72
CA SER A 19 -8.76 -2.88 -4.07
C SER A 19 -10.19 -2.99 -4.60
N VAL A 20 -10.83 -4.15 -4.39
CA VAL A 20 -12.24 -4.37 -4.77
C VAL A 20 -13.19 -3.44 -4.00
N VAL A 21 -13.02 -3.32 -2.68
CA VAL A 21 -13.85 -2.42 -1.86
C VAL A 21 -13.69 -0.96 -2.29
N MET A 22 -12.46 -0.50 -2.57
CA MET A 22 -12.22 0.85 -3.08
C MET A 22 -12.89 1.08 -4.44
N CYS A 23 -12.78 0.13 -5.37
CA CYS A 23 -13.48 0.21 -6.65
C CYS A 23 -15.00 0.24 -6.48
N ALA A 24 -15.55 -0.65 -5.66
CA ALA A 24 -16.98 -0.72 -5.40
C ALA A 24 -17.51 0.58 -4.79
N MET A 25 -16.80 1.14 -3.81
CA MET A 25 -17.16 2.44 -3.22
C MET A 25 -17.09 3.57 -4.25
N GLY A 26 -16.07 3.58 -5.11
CA GLY A 26 -15.95 4.53 -6.21
C GLY A 26 -17.14 4.46 -7.17
N VAL A 27 -17.57 3.25 -7.54
CA VAL A 27 -18.75 3.02 -8.40
C VAL A 27 -20.03 3.52 -7.71
N VAL A 28 -20.23 3.20 -6.44
CA VAL A 28 -21.41 3.67 -5.68
C VAL A 28 -21.47 5.19 -5.65
N LEU A 29 -20.34 5.86 -5.37
CA LEU A 29 -20.27 7.33 -5.37
C LEU A 29 -20.58 7.94 -6.74
N LEU A 30 -20.12 7.31 -7.82
CA LEU A 30 -20.44 7.74 -9.19
C LEU A 30 -21.92 7.55 -9.53
N ILE A 31 -22.54 6.45 -9.08
CA ILE A 31 -23.98 6.22 -9.24
C ILE A 31 -24.77 7.29 -8.47
N CYS A 32 -24.40 7.57 -7.22
CA CYS A 32 -25.02 8.64 -6.44
C CYS A 32 -24.88 10.01 -7.13
N ALA A 33 -23.71 10.32 -7.67
CA ALA A 33 -23.49 11.54 -8.44
C ALA A 33 -24.36 11.59 -9.70
N ALA A 34 -24.47 10.48 -10.45
CA ALA A 34 -25.30 10.41 -11.65
C ALA A 34 -26.80 10.55 -11.33
N LEU A 35 -27.30 9.88 -10.29
CA LEU A 35 -28.69 10.02 -9.83
C LEU A 35 -28.98 11.44 -9.36
N SER A 36 -28.00 12.13 -8.76
CA SER A 36 -28.17 13.52 -8.34
C SER A 36 -28.33 14.49 -9.51
N LEU A 37 -27.79 14.20 -10.70
CA LEU A 37 -28.04 15.00 -11.91
C LEU A 37 -29.50 14.94 -12.37
N LEU A 38 -30.23 13.88 -11.99
CA LEU A 38 -31.65 13.70 -12.30
C LEU A 38 -32.57 14.31 -11.22
N MET A 39 -32.02 14.74 -10.07
CA MET A 39 -32.76 15.34 -8.96
C MET A 39 -32.32 16.79 -8.74
N PRO A 40 -33.07 17.79 -9.25
CA PRO A 40 -32.64 19.19 -9.29
C PRO A 40 -32.52 19.90 -7.92
N PHE A 41 -32.80 19.21 -6.81
CA PHE A 41 -32.83 19.80 -5.47
C PHE A 41 -31.49 19.75 -4.71
N VAL A 42 -30.42 19.16 -5.26
CA VAL A 42 -29.14 19.00 -4.55
C VAL A 42 -27.98 19.64 -5.31
N PRO A 43 -27.78 20.96 -5.19
CA PRO A 43 -26.79 21.71 -5.98
C PRO A 43 -25.32 21.49 -5.57
N THR A 44 -24.99 20.57 -4.66
CA THR A 44 -23.66 20.44 -4.05
C THR A 44 -23.07 19.02 -4.12
N MET A 45 -23.13 18.36 -5.29
CA MET A 45 -22.67 16.97 -5.44
C MET A 45 -21.38 16.78 -6.27
N GLY A 46 -20.77 17.85 -6.79
CA GLY A 46 -19.44 17.81 -7.42
C GLY A 46 -18.35 17.07 -6.62
N PRO A 47 -18.30 17.21 -5.27
CA PRO A 47 -17.36 16.47 -4.44
C PRO A 47 -17.55 14.94 -4.49
N PHE A 48 -18.78 14.43 -4.68
CA PHE A 48 -19.05 12.99 -4.74
C PHE A 48 -18.56 12.37 -6.05
N ALA A 49 -18.75 13.07 -7.17
CA ALA A 49 -18.21 12.64 -8.46
C ALA A 49 -16.67 12.58 -8.42
N LEU A 50 -16.03 13.63 -7.87
CA LEU A 50 -14.57 13.69 -7.71
C LEU A 50 -14.05 12.61 -6.75
N ALA A 51 -14.72 12.41 -5.61
CA ALA A 51 -14.37 11.34 -4.69
C ALA A 51 -14.54 9.95 -5.33
N GLY A 52 -15.64 9.72 -6.05
CA GLY A 52 -15.90 8.49 -6.76
C GLY A 52 -14.81 8.14 -7.76
N LEU A 53 -14.41 9.11 -8.60
CA LEU A 53 -13.29 8.95 -9.53
C LEU A 53 -11.97 8.68 -8.79
N ALA A 54 -11.69 9.39 -7.69
CA ALA A 54 -10.47 9.20 -6.91
C ALA A 54 -10.40 7.80 -6.28
N PHE A 55 -11.51 7.30 -5.71
CA PHE A 55 -11.60 5.96 -5.14
C PHE A 55 -11.47 4.87 -6.20
N LEU A 56 -12.10 5.06 -7.36
CA LEU A 56 -12.04 4.11 -8.46
C LEU A 56 -10.63 4.06 -9.06
N ALA A 57 -10.01 5.20 -9.33
CA ALA A 57 -8.63 5.29 -9.80
C ALA A 57 -7.64 4.70 -8.77
N GLY A 58 -7.82 5.01 -7.48
CA GLY A 58 -7.00 4.46 -6.40
C GLY A 58 -7.15 2.94 -6.26
N GLY A 59 -8.38 2.42 -6.35
CA GLY A 59 -8.69 1.00 -6.31
C GLY A 59 -8.02 0.25 -7.47
N VAL A 60 -8.21 0.72 -8.71
CA VAL A 60 -7.56 0.15 -9.90
C VAL A 60 -6.04 0.19 -9.78
N ARG A 61 -5.47 1.35 -9.41
CA ARG A 61 -4.02 1.51 -9.26
C ARG A 61 -3.45 0.58 -8.19
N SER A 62 -4.16 0.36 -7.09
CA SER A 62 -3.73 -0.55 -6.02
C SER A 62 -3.66 -2.02 -6.46
N MET A 63 -4.36 -2.42 -7.53
CA MET A 63 -4.25 -3.78 -8.08
C MET A 63 -2.92 -4.01 -8.82
N PHE A 64 -2.40 -2.97 -9.47
CA PHE A 64 -1.22 -3.05 -10.32
C PHE A 64 0.08 -2.63 -9.62
N ARG A 65 0.00 -1.84 -8.54
CA ARG A 65 1.20 -1.41 -7.80
C ARG A 65 1.41 -2.18 -6.49
N PRO A 66 2.66 -2.54 -6.17
CA PRO A 66 2.98 -3.04 -4.85
C PRO A 66 2.75 -1.93 -3.81
N ARG A 67 2.51 -2.33 -2.56
CA ARG A 67 2.41 -1.46 -1.39
C ARG A 67 3.77 -1.26 -0.73
N TYR A 68 4.55 -2.32 -0.65
CA TYR A 68 5.93 -2.27 -0.14
C TYR A 68 6.86 -3.02 -1.08
N ARG A 69 8.10 -2.56 -1.16
CA ARG A 69 9.19 -3.30 -1.79
C ARG A 69 10.33 -3.36 -0.79
N TYR A 70 10.62 -4.56 -0.33
CA TYR A 70 11.75 -4.84 0.53
C TYR A 70 12.93 -5.27 -0.33
N ASP A 71 14.08 -4.65 -0.09
CA ASP A 71 15.35 -5.01 -0.70
C ASP A 71 16.14 -5.87 0.29
N THR A 72 16.45 -7.11 -0.10
CA THR A 72 17.12 -8.09 0.77
C THR A 72 18.60 -7.81 0.94
N GLU A 73 19.24 -7.09 0.00
CA GLU A 73 20.66 -6.76 0.06
C GLU A 73 20.91 -5.57 0.98
N THR A 74 20.05 -4.56 0.90
CA THR A 74 20.21 -3.32 1.69
C THR A 74 19.40 -3.30 2.99
N GLY A 75 18.39 -4.17 3.12
CA GLY A 75 17.44 -4.15 4.23
C GLY A 75 16.44 -2.98 4.17
N ALA A 76 16.39 -2.27 3.03
CA ALA A 76 15.55 -1.10 2.82
C ALA A 76 14.10 -1.48 2.51
N LEU A 77 13.13 -0.77 3.09
CA LEU A 77 11.72 -0.89 2.74
C LEU A 77 11.21 0.37 2.04
N THR A 78 10.96 0.26 0.74
CA THR A 78 10.29 1.32 -0.02
C THR A 78 8.79 1.19 0.13
N VAL A 79 8.12 2.30 0.46
CA VAL A 79 6.67 2.35 0.65
C VAL A 79 5.99 3.03 -0.54
N TYR A 80 5.05 2.37 -1.19
CA TYR A 80 4.26 2.92 -2.28
C TYR A 80 2.81 3.13 -1.83
N MET A 81 2.38 4.38 -1.81
CA MET A 81 0.98 4.71 -1.52
C MET A 81 0.10 4.53 -2.77
N ALA A 82 -1.13 4.05 -2.57
CA ALA A 82 -2.11 3.91 -3.64
C ALA A 82 -2.55 5.29 -4.19
N VAL A 83 -2.60 6.30 -3.33
CA VAL A 83 -3.02 7.68 -3.65
C VAL A 83 -2.07 8.67 -2.97
N GLY A 84 -1.81 9.82 -3.60
CA GLY A 84 -1.01 10.92 -3.04
C GLY A 84 0.49 10.91 -3.40
N PRO A 85 1.30 11.75 -2.74
CA PRO A 85 2.71 11.98 -3.09
C PRO A 85 3.60 10.74 -2.91
N GLY A 86 3.21 9.80 -2.05
CA GLY A 86 3.91 8.52 -1.87
C GLY A 86 3.73 7.52 -3.00
N THR A 87 3.04 7.87 -4.09
CA THR A 87 2.84 6.99 -5.24
C THR A 87 4.14 6.66 -5.98
N LYS A 88 5.14 7.55 -5.97
CA LYS A 88 6.47 7.31 -6.58
C LYS A 88 7.36 6.37 -5.77
N GLY A 89 6.95 6.03 -4.55
CA GLY A 89 7.78 5.28 -3.60
C GLY A 89 8.51 6.23 -2.68
N ILE A 90 8.25 6.12 -1.39
CA ILE A 90 9.04 6.76 -0.34
C ILE A 90 10.13 5.76 0.00
N GLY A 91 11.35 6.07 -0.45
CA GLY A 91 12.53 5.24 -0.22
C GLY A 91 12.87 5.11 1.27
N ALA A 92 13.68 4.12 1.60
CA ALA A 92 14.23 3.96 2.93
C ALA A 92 15.30 5.03 3.21
N ALA A 93 15.41 5.47 4.46
CA ALA A 93 16.54 6.30 4.86
C ALA A 93 17.84 5.48 4.79
N LYS A 94 18.97 6.11 4.46
CA LYS A 94 20.27 5.40 4.39
C LYS A 94 20.61 4.83 5.77
N GLY A 95 20.87 3.52 5.84
CA GLY A 95 21.13 2.81 7.10
C GLY A 95 19.89 2.31 7.84
N GLU A 96 18.71 2.48 7.26
CA GLU A 96 17.47 1.91 7.79
C GLU A 96 17.48 0.39 7.73
N ARG A 97 17.01 -0.26 8.78
CA ARG A 97 16.85 -1.72 8.86
C ARG A 97 15.44 -2.10 9.21
N VAL A 98 14.94 -3.17 8.61
CA VAL A 98 13.62 -3.73 8.90
C VAL A 98 13.80 -5.04 9.64
N TYR A 99 13.02 -5.23 10.71
CA TYR A 99 13.05 -6.46 11.49
C TYR A 99 11.65 -6.82 11.98
N PHE A 100 11.51 -8.06 12.44
CA PHE A 100 10.28 -8.56 13.03
C PHE A 100 10.44 -8.75 14.54
N ASP A 101 9.66 -8.01 15.32
CA ASP A 101 9.67 -8.03 16.80
C ASP A 101 8.68 -9.07 17.38
N GLY A 102 8.54 -10.22 16.72
CA GLY A 102 7.59 -11.28 17.11
C GLY A 102 6.11 -10.98 16.87
N ARG A 103 5.70 -9.71 16.85
CA ARG A 103 4.29 -9.29 16.66
C ARG A 103 4.09 -8.33 15.49
N ARG A 104 5.10 -7.52 15.17
CA ARG A 104 4.99 -6.41 14.20
C ARG A 104 6.28 -6.27 13.40
N VAL A 105 6.14 -5.80 12.16
CA VAL A 105 7.27 -5.37 11.34
C VAL A 105 7.66 -3.95 11.76
N MET A 106 8.92 -3.78 12.12
CA MET A 106 9.49 -2.53 12.64
C MET A 106 10.59 -2.04 11.71
N ARG A 107 10.69 -0.72 11.55
CA ARG A 107 11.80 -0.02 10.89
C ARG A 107 12.65 0.64 11.96
N ALA A 108 13.93 0.27 12.05
CA ALA A 108 14.94 1.04 12.75
C ALA A 108 15.50 2.09 11.78
N LEU A 109 15.33 3.36 12.13
CA LEU A 109 15.91 4.48 11.43
C LEU A 109 17.37 4.69 11.90
N PRO A 110 18.20 5.35 11.07
CA PRO A 110 19.60 5.62 11.41
C PRO A 110 19.77 6.55 12.62
N ASP A 111 18.74 7.30 12.99
CA ASP A 111 18.69 8.15 14.18
C ASP A 111 18.40 7.36 15.49
N GLY A 112 18.31 6.03 15.41
CA GLY A 112 17.93 5.16 16.52
C GLY A 112 16.41 5.08 16.74
N GLY A 113 15.63 5.87 15.99
CA GLY A 113 14.18 5.85 16.04
C GLY A 113 13.60 4.53 15.54
N ARG A 114 12.50 4.09 16.15
CA ARG A 114 11.77 2.88 15.72
C ARG A 114 10.39 3.27 15.23
N ARG A 115 10.04 2.89 14.01
CA ARG A 115 8.70 3.12 13.43
C ARG A 115 8.03 1.82 13.04
N LYS A 116 6.77 1.68 13.41
CA LYS A 116 5.93 0.55 12.99
C LYS A 116 5.63 0.65 11.50
N VAL A 117 5.81 -0.46 10.77
CA VAL A 117 5.29 -0.58 9.40
C VAL A 117 3.81 -0.91 9.47
N SER A 118 2.98 -0.08 8.81
CA SER A 118 1.56 -0.37 8.71
C SER A 118 1.32 -1.59 7.82
N THR A 119 0.71 -2.64 8.35
CA THR A 119 0.32 -3.84 7.60
C THR A 119 -1.11 -3.77 7.07
N VAL A 120 -1.82 -2.67 7.37
CA VAL A 120 -3.22 -2.47 7.01
C VAL A 120 -3.35 -2.43 5.50
N GLY A 121 -4.20 -3.29 4.93
CA GLY A 121 -4.42 -3.36 3.49
C GLY A 121 -3.31 -4.05 2.68
N ALA A 122 -2.27 -4.59 3.33
CA ALA A 122 -1.29 -5.45 2.68
C ALA A 122 -1.84 -6.87 2.46
N ASN A 123 -1.40 -7.55 1.41
CA ASN A 123 -1.68 -8.98 1.21
C ASN A 123 -1.01 -9.79 2.34
N ARG A 124 -1.80 -10.63 3.01
CA ARG A 124 -1.32 -11.44 4.15
C ARG A 124 -0.28 -12.48 3.73
N GLU A 125 -0.40 -13.05 2.54
CA GLU A 125 0.54 -14.05 2.03
C GLU A 125 1.91 -13.42 1.76
N ASP A 126 1.94 -12.28 1.07
CA ASP A 126 3.17 -11.53 0.83
C ASP A 126 3.79 -11.03 2.13
N LEU A 127 2.96 -10.62 3.10
CA LEU A 127 3.42 -10.21 4.42
C LEU A 127 4.04 -11.38 5.20
N ALA A 128 3.43 -12.56 5.16
CA ALA A 128 3.99 -13.76 5.79
C ALA A 128 5.34 -14.13 5.16
N ARG A 129 5.47 -14.00 3.82
CA ARG A 129 6.72 -14.19 3.10
C ARG A 129 7.79 -13.17 3.55
N LEU A 130 7.42 -11.89 3.69
CA LEU A 130 8.33 -10.89 4.25
C LEU A 130 8.78 -11.28 5.65
N VAL A 131 7.85 -11.60 6.56
CA VAL A 131 8.18 -11.96 7.95
C VAL A 131 9.11 -13.17 8.01
N SER A 132 8.98 -14.13 7.10
CA SER A 132 9.85 -15.32 7.06
C SER A 132 11.31 -15.02 6.73
N VAL A 133 11.59 -13.91 6.05
CA VAL A 133 12.95 -13.52 5.66
C VAL A 133 13.54 -12.41 6.53
N LEU A 134 12.71 -11.74 7.34
CA LEU A 134 13.17 -10.63 8.17
C LEU A 134 14.00 -11.14 9.35
N PRO A 135 15.08 -10.43 9.72
CA PRO A 135 15.79 -10.73 10.95
C PRO A 135 14.84 -10.55 12.15
N LYS A 136 14.97 -11.46 13.11
CA LYS A 136 14.26 -11.39 14.40
C LYS A 136 15.13 -10.60 15.36
N ALA A 137 14.53 -9.61 16.01
CA ALA A 137 15.17 -8.86 17.10
C ALA A 137 14.83 -9.49 18.46
#